data_AF-H0E5E5-F1
#
_entry.id   AF-H0E5E5-F1
#
_cell.length_a   1.000
_cell.length_b   1.000
_cell.length_c   1.000
_cell.angle_alpha   90.00
_cell.angle_beta   90.00
_cell.angle_gamma   90.00
#
_symmetry.space_group_name_H-M   'P 1'
#
loop_
_entity.id
_entity.type
_entity.pdbx_description
1 polymer ?
#
loop_
_entity_poly.entity_id
_entity_poly.type
_entity_poly.pdbx_seq_one_letter_code
_entity_poly.pdbx_strand_id
1 'polypeptide(L)' 'MHDVVVDHGERLQYSVYVCDLTRQELVALRAALRRELHLDEDHVAIFDLGPPQGRASRRVEHLGRAPKISDEDEPAIW' A
#
# COMPACT_ATOMS: atom_id res chain seq x y z
N MET A 1 12.85 2.53 1.51
CA MET A 1 11.50 1.94 1.60
C MET A 1 10.50 2.71 0.74
N HIS A 2 10.39 4.04 0.87
CA HIS A 2 9.42 4.83 0.09
C HIS A 2 9.50 4.56 -1.41
N ASP A 3 10.70 4.64 -1.98
CA ASP A 3 10.96 4.45 -3.41
C ASP A 3 10.59 3.03 -3.90
N VAL A 4 10.58 2.04 -3.00
CA VAL A 4 10.18 0.67 -3.34
C VAL A 4 8.67 0.47 -3.30
N VAL A 5 7.94 1.18 -2.45
CA VAL A 5 6.50 0.94 -2.22
C VAL A 5 5.61 1.91 -3.00
N VAL A 6 6.11 3.09 -3.38
CA VAL A 6 5.33 4.12 -4.09
C VAL A 6 4.85 3.65 -5.47
N ASP A 7 5.62 2.79 -6.14
CA ASP A 7 5.24 2.20 -7.43
C ASP A 7 4.16 1.12 -7.30
N HIS A 8 3.82 0.74 -6.07
CA HIS A 8 2.89 -0.34 -5.74
C HIS A 8 1.60 0.16 -5.07
N GLY A 9 1.44 1.47 -4.83
CA GLY A 9 0.21 1.99 -4.25
C GLY A 9 0.30 3.40 -3.69
N GLU A 10 -0.72 3.75 -2.91
CA GLU A 10 -0.90 5.09 -2.37
C GLU A 10 -0.37 5.23 -0.95
N ARG A 11 0.24 6.39 -0.68
CA ARG A 11 0.83 6.69 0.62
C ARG A 11 -0.20 7.31 1.57
N LEU A 12 -0.56 6.58 2.63
CA LEU A 12 -1.49 7.06 3.66
C LEU A 12 -0.81 7.89 4.76
N GLN A 13 0.38 7.50 5.18
CA GLN A 13 1.18 8.23 6.17
C GLN A 13 2.66 8.14 5.80
N TYR A 14 3.55 8.66 6.65
CA TYR A 14 4.97 8.72 6.35
C TYR A 14 5.55 7.37 5.89
N SER A 15 5.19 6.27 6.58
CA SER A 15 5.62 4.90 6.28
C SER A 15 4.46 3.90 6.20
N VAL A 16 3.25 4.36 5.83
CA VAL A 16 2.07 3.50 5.66
C VAL A 16 1.53 3.66 4.25
N TYR A 17 1.34 2.54 3.56
CA TYR A 17 0.91 2.48 2.16
C TYR A 17 -0.26 1.52 2.01
N VAL A 18 -1.18 1.84 1.11
CA VAL A 18 -2.24 0.94 0.65
C VAL A 18 -1.92 0.58 -0.79
N CYS A 19 -1.84 -0.72 -1.05
CA CYS A 19 -1.41 -1.26 -2.33
C CYS A 19 -2.50 -2.19 -2.87
N ASP A 20 -2.99 -1.93 -4.08
CA ASP A 20 -3.76 -2.93 -4.83
C ASP A 20 -2.76 -3.82 -5.57
N LEU A 21 -2.61 -5.06 -5.10
CA LEU A 21 -1.59 -5.97 -5.58
C LEU A 21 -2.20 -7.31 -5.97
N THR A 22 -1.83 -7.77 -7.16
CA THR A 22 -1.92 -9.18 -7.49
C THR A 22 -0.99 -10.01 -6.60
N ARG A 23 -1.20 -11.33 -6.58
CA ARG A 23 -0.30 -12.25 -5.84
C ARG A 23 1.15 -12.19 -6.33
N GLN A 24 1.36 -11.94 -7.62
CA GLN A 24 2.69 -11.86 -8.22
C GLN A 24 3.40 -10.58 -7.77
N GLU A 25 2.71 -9.45 -7.80
CA GLU A 25 3.25 -8.16 -7.34
C GLU A 25 3.55 -8.19 -5.84
N LEU A 26 2.72 -8.84 -5.03
CA LEU A 26 3.00 -9.02 -3.61
C LEU A 26 4.27 -9.86 -3.36
N VAL A 27 4.61 -10.80 -4.23
CA VAL A 27 5.88 -11.56 -4.14
C VAL A 27 7.05 -10.66 -4.54
N ALA A 28 6.91 -9.88 -5.61
CA ALA A 28 7.92 -8.94 -6.06
C ALA A 28 8.22 -7.86 -4.99
N LEU A 29 7.18 -7.27 -4.40
CA LEU A 29 7.30 -6.30 -3.31
C LEU A 29 8.03 -6.88 -2.11
N ARG A 30 7.67 -8.10 -1.68
CA ARG A 30 8.37 -8.79 -0.58
C ARG A 30 9.85 -9.01 -0.88
N ALA A 31 10.19 -9.34 -2.13
CA ALA A 31 11.58 -9.51 -2.54
C ALA A 31 12.34 -8.18 -2.57
N ALA A 32 11.71 -7.10 -3.03
CA ALA A 32 12.28 -5.76 -3.04
C ALA A 32 12.53 -5.23 -1.62
N LEU A 33 11.53 -5.31 -0.74
CA LEU A 33 11.64 -4.90 0.66
C LEU A 33 12.77 -5.62 1.39
N ARG A 34 12.92 -6.94 1.20
CA ARG A 34 14.02 -7.70 1.84
C ARG A 34 15.42 -7.26 1.42
N ARG A 35 15.58 -6.66 0.24
CA ARG A 35 16.88 -6.15 -0.21
C ARG A 35 17.19 -4.77 0.36
N GLU A 36 16.16 -4.03 0.75
CA GLU A 36 16.30 -2.64 1.17
C GLU A 36 16.25 -2.46 2.70
N LEU A 37 15.49 -3.30 3.41
CA LEU A 37 15.33 -3.22 4.86
C LEU A 37 16.58 -3.73 5.59
N HIS A 38 17.00 -3.01 6.63
CA HIS A 38 17.91 -3.55 7.64
C HIS A 38 17.12 -4.44 8.58
N LEU A 39 17.06 -5.75 8.32
CA LEU A 39 16.13 -6.66 9.00
C LEU A 39 16.30 -6.80 10.52
N ASP A 40 17.41 -6.33 11.08
CA ASP A 40 17.67 -6.31 12.53
C ASP A 40 17.12 -5.03 13.22
N GLU A 41 16.87 -3.97 12.45
CA GLU A 41 16.48 -2.65 12.94
C GLU A 41 15.08 -2.24 12.43
N ASP A 42 14.76 -2.63 11.20
CA ASP A 42 13.53 -2.28 10.49
C ASP A 42 12.48 -3.40 10.58
N HIS A 43 11.22 -2.99 10.63
CA HIS A 43 10.09 -3.93 10.59
C HIS A 43 8.99 -3.44 9.65
N VAL A 44 8.48 -4.37 8.84
CA VAL A 44 7.34 -4.14 7.94
C VAL A 44 6.28 -5.21 8.20
N ALA A 45 5.05 -4.77 8.48
CA ALA A 45 3.88 -5.62 8.54
C ALA A 45 3.05 -5.48 7.26
N ILE A 46 2.60 -6.62 6.71
CA ILE A 46 1.72 -6.66 5.55
C ILE A 46 0.37 -7.20 6.00
N PHE A 47 -0.68 -6.41 5.82
CA PHE A 47 -2.05 -6.78 6.14
C PHE A 47 -2.83 -6.99 4.85
N ASP A 48 -3.33 -8.21 4.63
CA ASP A 48 -4.25 -8.49 3.54
C ASP A 48 -5.63 -7.93 3.92
N LEU A 49 -6.01 -6.85 3.24
CA LEU A 49 -7.34 -6.24 3.41
C LEU A 49 -8.40 -7.03 2.61
N GLY A 50 -8.02 -7.93 1.71
CA GLY A 50 -8.94 -8.59 0.80
C GLY A 50 -9.22 -7.76 -0.46
N PRO A 51 -10.24 -8.14 -1.26
CA PRO A 51 -10.44 -7.55 -2.59
C PRO A 51 -10.70 -6.05 -2.54
N PRO A 52 -10.24 -5.27 -3.54
CA PRO A 52 -10.43 -3.81 -3.59
C PRO A 52 -11.92 -3.42 -3.61
N GLN A 53 -12.76 -4.19 -4.32
CA GLN A 53 -14.21 -4.01 -4.35
C GLN A 53 -14.93 -4.65 -3.14
N GLY A 54 -14.17 -5.16 -2.17
CA GLY A 54 -14.65 -5.84 -0.96
C GLY A 54 -14.87 -4.93 0.24
N ARG A 55 -15.45 -5.48 1.31
CA ARG A 55 -15.90 -4.76 2.52
C ARG A 55 -14.76 -4.14 3.38
N ALA A 56 -13.52 -4.20 2.93
CA ALA A 56 -12.35 -3.91 3.75
C ALA A 56 -11.74 -2.53 3.50
N SER A 57 -11.92 -1.93 2.31
CA SER A 57 -11.59 -0.51 2.12
C SER A 57 -12.41 0.39 3.07
N ARG A 58 -13.61 -0.07 3.47
CA ARG A 58 -14.49 0.60 4.44
C ARG A 58 -14.11 0.46 5.93
N ARG A 59 -13.01 -0.21 6.27
CA ARG A 59 -12.61 -0.43 7.68
C ARG A 59 -11.46 0.45 8.16
N VAL A 60 -10.93 1.31 7.31
CA VAL A 60 -9.88 2.26 7.69
C VAL A 60 -10.55 3.55 8.13
N GLU A 61 -10.46 3.88 9.41
CA GLU A 61 -10.90 5.16 9.95
C GLU A 61 -9.69 6.11 10.05
N HIS A 62 -9.83 7.31 9.49
CA HIS A 62 -8.81 8.34 9.55
C HIS A 62 -9.21 9.41 10.57
N LEU A 63 -8.35 9.63 11.58
CA LEU A 63 -8.52 10.73 12.53
C LEU A 63 -7.60 11.89 12.12
N GLY A 64 -8.16 13.10 11.96
CA GLY A 64 -7.45 14.30 11.51
C GLY A 64 -7.59 14.56 10.01
N ARG A 65 -6.63 15.27 9.40
CA ARG A 65 -6.66 15.53 7.95
C ARG A 65 -6.36 14.23 7.21
N ALA A 66 -7.39 13.62 6.66
CA ALA A 66 -7.23 12.45 5.81
C ALA A 66 -6.35 12.78 4.59
N PRO A 67 -5.47 11.87 4.17
CA PRO A 67 -4.81 11.96 2.88
C PRO A 67 -5.88 11.96 1.79
N LYS A 68 -5.64 12.68 0.68
CA LYS A 68 -6.42 12.45 -0.53
C LYS A 68 -5.97 11.10 -1.09
N ILE A 69 -6.74 10.07 -0.78
CA ILE A 69 -6.65 8.80 -1.49
C ILE A 69 -7.38 9.04 -2.81
N SER A 70 -6.76 8.73 -3.95
CA SER A 70 -7.48 8.80 -5.23
C SER A 70 -8.56 7.72 -5.20
N ASP A 71 -9.82 8.13 -5.17
CA ASP A 71 -10.90 7.23 -5.52
C ASP A 71 -10.70 6.89 -7.01
N GLU A 72 -10.25 5.68 -7.34
CA GLU A 72 -10.21 5.18 -8.73
C GLU A 72 -11.63 4.95 -9.27
N ASP A 73 -12.41 6.04 -9.36
CA ASP A 73 -13.57 6.20 -10.23
C ASP A 73 -13.37 7.45 -11.15
N GLU A 74 -12.12 7.92 -11.34
CA GLU A 74 -11.83 8.78 -12.51
C GLU A 74 -11.63 7.88 -13.73
N PRO A 75 -12.44 8.03 -14.80
CA PRO A 75 -12.23 7.29 -16.02
C PRO A 75 -10.84 7.63 -16.54
N ALA A 76 -9.99 6.62 -16.70
CA ALA A 76 -8.71 6.75 -17.37
C ALA A 76 -8.92 7.47 -18.71
N ILE A 77 -8.57 8.75 -18.74
CA ILE A 77 -8.39 9.47 -19.99
C ILE A 77 -6.93 9.23 -20.34
N TRP A 78 -6.75 8.54 -21.47
CA TRP A 78 -5.51 8.13 -22.15
C TRP A 78 -4.94 6.76 -21.75
#